data_AF-A0A5P9GS48-F1
#
_entry.id   AF-A0A5P9GS48-F1
#
_cell.length_a   1.000
_cell.length_b   1.000
_cell.length_c   1.000
_cell.angle_alpha   90.00
_cell.angle_beta   90.00
_cell.angle_gamma   90.00
#
_symmetry.space_group_name_H-M   'P 1'
#
loop_
_entity.id
_entity.type
_entity.pdbx_description
1 polymer ?
#
loop_
_entity_poly.entity_id
_entity_poly.type
_entity_poly.pdbx_seq_one_letter_code
_entity_poly.pdbx_strand_id
1 'polypeptide(L)'
;MAGHVEAGIALYRAGEGESGAPHLLHPVSEAYAEEREGLDAIGFDPAPFQAVSQALENGRPAAEIEPQLKAVEANLAMMREKAGGKPDELIAYLMKLTVEEYGIGVTDGAVSDPGEYQDAWGFAVVARQIAPQLPAGDSEAVIEQLDALISLWPENAPIVTGNPASPESVIRQAARVNELLLGA
;
A
#
# COMPACT_ATOMS: atom_id res chain seq x y z
N MET A 1 5.26 -5.66 -0.74
CA MET A 1 4.26 -6.39 0.09
C MET A 1 3.12 -5.58 0.74
N ALA A 2 3.28 -4.94 1.92
CA ALA A 2 2.13 -4.42 2.67
C ALA A 2 1.29 -3.36 1.92
N GLY A 3 1.95 -2.52 1.11
CA GLY A 3 1.26 -1.55 0.26
C GLY A 3 0.38 -2.20 -0.81
N HIS A 4 0.87 -3.21 -1.53
CA HIS A 4 0.07 -3.99 -2.48
C HIS A 4 -1.20 -4.52 -1.82
N VAL A 5 -1.06 -5.20 -0.67
CA VAL A 5 -2.21 -5.79 0.01
C VAL A 5 -3.20 -4.71 0.48
N GLU A 6 -2.73 -3.57 0.97
CA GLU A 6 -3.59 -2.43 1.32
C GLU A 6 -4.41 -1.96 0.10
N ALA A 7 -3.78 -1.80 -1.07
CA ALA A 7 -4.46 -1.44 -2.32
C ALA A 7 -5.51 -2.48 -2.72
N GLY A 8 -5.14 -3.76 -2.66
CA GLY A 8 -6.02 -4.88 -2.99
C GLY A 8 -7.24 -4.99 -2.07
N ILE A 9 -7.06 -4.82 -0.76
CA ILE A 9 -8.17 -4.80 0.21
C ILE A 9 -9.09 -3.60 -0.06
N ALA A 10 -8.53 -2.41 -0.31
CA ALA A 10 -9.31 -1.21 -0.58
C ALA A 10 -10.18 -1.37 -1.85
N LEU A 11 -9.60 -1.88 -2.93
CA LEU A 11 -10.33 -2.19 -4.18
C LEU A 11 -11.44 -3.20 -3.92
N TYR A 12 -11.14 -4.27 -3.20
CA TYR A 12 -12.13 -5.30 -2.91
C TYR A 12 -13.31 -4.75 -2.09
N ARG A 13 -13.02 -3.94 -1.05
CA ARG A 13 -14.05 -3.26 -0.26
C ARG A 13 -14.89 -2.28 -1.09
N ALA A 14 -14.31 -1.69 -2.12
CA ALA A 14 -15.00 -0.81 -3.05
C ALA A 14 -15.81 -1.55 -4.14
N GLY A 15 -15.78 -2.90 -4.16
CA GLY A 15 -16.46 -3.72 -5.15
C GLY A 15 -15.64 -4.03 -6.41
N GLU A 16 -14.40 -3.53 -6.47
CA GLU A 16 -13.46 -3.70 -7.60
C GLU A 16 -12.57 -4.95 -7.40
N GLY A 17 -13.18 -6.08 -7.03
CA GLY A 17 -12.46 -7.30 -6.67
C GLY A 17 -11.53 -7.82 -7.78
N GLU A 18 -11.92 -7.68 -9.06
CA GLU A 18 -11.07 -8.07 -10.19
C GLU A 18 -9.77 -7.25 -10.25
N SER A 19 -9.87 -5.93 -10.01
CA SER A 19 -8.68 -5.05 -9.94
C SER A 19 -7.88 -5.29 -8.66
N GLY A 20 -8.52 -5.66 -7.56
CA GLY A 20 -7.86 -5.93 -6.27
C GLY A 20 -7.16 -7.30 -6.21
N ALA A 21 -7.55 -8.26 -7.04
CA ALA A 21 -7.05 -9.63 -6.96
C ALA A 21 -5.54 -9.76 -7.19
N PRO A 22 -4.92 -9.14 -8.22
CA PRO A 22 -3.47 -9.23 -8.43
C PRO A 22 -2.68 -8.76 -7.21
N HIS A 23 -3.10 -7.66 -6.60
CA HIS A 23 -2.50 -7.06 -5.41
C HIS A 23 -2.53 -7.98 -4.19
N LEU A 24 -3.65 -8.65 -3.98
CA LEU A 24 -3.85 -9.60 -2.87
C LEU A 24 -3.04 -10.89 -3.02
N LEU A 25 -2.51 -11.15 -4.22
CA LEU A 25 -1.69 -12.32 -4.52
C LEU A 25 -0.19 -12.13 -4.25
N HIS A 26 0.34 -10.91 -4.12
CA HIS A 26 1.78 -10.69 -3.84
C HIS A 26 2.31 -11.55 -2.67
N PRO A 27 1.60 -11.71 -1.54
CA PRO A 27 2.09 -12.51 -0.41
C PRO A 27 2.13 -14.02 -0.66
N VAL A 28 1.36 -14.53 -1.63
CA VAL A 28 1.12 -15.97 -1.80
C VAL A 28 1.43 -16.54 -3.19
N SER A 29 1.61 -15.68 -4.20
CA SER A 29 1.88 -16.10 -5.57
C SER A 29 3.36 -16.45 -5.78
N GLU A 30 3.60 -17.52 -6.53
CA GLU A 30 4.95 -17.97 -6.86
C GLU A 30 5.74 -16.96 -7.70
N ALA A 31 5.05 -16.12 -8.47
CA ALA A 31 5.64 -15.07 -9.29
C ALA A 31 6.41 -14.01 -8.47
N TYR A 32 6.09 -13.87 -7.17
CA TYR A 32 6.70 -12.89 -6.28
C TYR A 32 7.61 -13.56 -5.24
N ALA A 33 8.38 -14.57 -5.63
CA ALA A 33 9.25 -15.32 -4.73
C ALA A 33 10.27 -14.44 -3.98
N GLU A 34 10.80 -13.39 -4.63
CA GLU A 34 11.75 -12.46 -4.02
C GLU A 34 11.08 -11.62 -2.91
N GLU A 35 9.86 -11.11 -3.13
CA GLU A 35 9.13 -10.37 -2.10
C GLU A 35 8.73 -11.23 -0.89
N ARG A 36 8.68 -12.55 -1.06
CA ARG A 36 8.32 -13.52 -0.01
C ARG A 36 9.54 -14.02 0.77
N GLU A 37 10.76 -13.74 0.31
CA GLU A 37 11.96 -14.21 0.97
C GLU A 37 12.02 -13.69 2.41
N GLY A 38 12.22 -14.61 3.37
CA GLY A 38 12.28 -14.27 4.80
C GLY A 38 10.94 -14.09 5.52
N LEU A 39 9.79 -14.10 4.81
CA LEU A 39 8.47 -13.99 5.43
C LEU A 39 8.17 -15.13 6.43
N ASP A 40 8.53 -16.36 6.08
CA ASP A 40 8.36 -17.52 6.98
C ASP A 40 9.16 -17.35 8.29
N ALA A 41 10.35 -16.73 8.22
CA ALA A 41 11.22 -16.51 9.38
C ALA A 41 10.62 -15.50 10.37
N ILE A 42 9.74 -14.61 9.92
CA ILE A 42 9.00 -13.65 10.75
C ILE A 42 7.57 -14.12 11.05
N GLY A 43 7.22 -15.36 10.70
CA GLY A 43 5.95 -15.99 11.05
C GLY A 43 4.77 -15.58 10.17
N PHE A 44 5.02 -15.41 8.87
CA PHE A 44 3.97 -15.31 7.87
C PHE A 44 3.01 -16.50 7.94
N ASP A 45 1.71 -16.20 7.90
CA ASP A 45 0.66 -17.21 7.77
C ASP A 45 -0.02 -16.98 6.41
N PRO A 46 0.12 -17.91 5.45
CA PRO A 46 -0.51 -17.77 4.14
C PRO A 46 -2.03 -18.02 4.18
N ALA A 47 -2.57 -18.66 5.23
CA ALA A 47 -3.95 -19.12 5.24
C ALA A 47 -4.99 -17.99 5.11
N PRO A 48 -4.86 -16.83 5.80
CA PRO A 48 -5.76 -15.69 5.60
C PRO A 48 -5.76 -15.17 4.15
N PHE A 49 -4.59 -15.10 3.52
CA PHE A 49 -4.44 -14.62 2.15
C PHE A 49 -5.05 -15.59 1.13
N GLN A 50 -4.81 -16.89 1.32
CA GLN A 50 -5.43 -17.94 0.50
C GLN A 50 -6.96 -17.94 0.62
N ALA A 51 -7.49 -17.71 1.82
CA ALA A 51 -8.93 -17.61 2.04
C ALA A 51 -9.55 -16.40 1.31
N VAL A 52 -8.86 -15.25 1.31
CA VAL A 52 -9.29 -14.06 0.56
C VAL A 52 -9.22 -14.30 -0.95
N SER A 53 -8.14 -14.93 -1.45
CA SER A 53 -8.00 -15.32 -2.86
C SER A 53 -9.13 -16.24 -3.32
N GLN A 54 -9.45 -17.27 -2.53
CA GLN A 54 -10.54 -18.18 -2.84
C GLN A 54 -11.91 -17.47 -2.82
N ALA A 55 -12.10 -16.50 -1.93
CA ALA A 55 -13.33 -15.72 -1.91
C ALA A 55 -13.49 -14.84 -3.17
N LEU A 56 -12.39 -14.24 -3.64
CA LEU A 56 -12.36 -13.50 -4.91
C LEU A 56 -12.70 -14.39 -6.11
N GLU A 57 -12.07 -15.56 -6.21
CA GLU A 57 -12.36 -16.54 -7.28
C GLU A 57 -13.83 -16.97 -7.30
N ASN A 58 -14.46 -17.06 -6.12
CA ASN A 58 -15.87 -17.39 -5.98
C ASN A 58 -16.82 -16.17 -6.13
N GLY A 59 -16.28 -14.98 -6.44
CA GLY A 59 -17.07 -13.76 -6.64
C GLY A 59 -17.80 -13.28 -5.39
N ARG A 60 -17.30 -13.62 -4.20
CA ARG A 60 -17.94 -13.20 -2.93
C ARG A 60 -17.69 -11.70 -2.72
N PRO A 61 -18.67 -10.90 -2.30
CA PRO A 61 -18.42 -9.50 -1.99
C PRO A 61 -17.60 -9.35 -0.71
N ALA A 62 -16.81 -8.27 -0.60
CA ALA A 62 -15.99 -8.00 0.58
C ALA A 62 -16.78 -8.02 1.89
N ALA A 63 -18.02 -7.55 1.90
CA ALA A 63 -18.91 -7.55 3.07
C ALA A 63 -19.13 -8.97 3.67
N GLU A 64 -19.06 -10.02 2.86
CA GLU A 64 -19.21 -11.41 3.32
C GLU A 64 -17.91 -12.02 3.88
N ILE A 65 -16.77 -11.37 3.64
CA ILE A 65 -15.45 -11.86 4.04
C ILE A 65 -14.63 -10.82 4.82
N GLU A 66 -15.29 -9.77 5.31
CA GLU A 66 -14.66 -8.70 6.09
C GLU A 66 -13.85 -9.23 7.29
N PRO A 67 -14.27 -10.29 8.02
CA PRO A 67 -13.43 -10.90 9.04
C PRO A 67 -12.09 -11.44 8.51
N GLN A 68 -12.08 -12.00 7.29
CA GLN A 68 -10.88 -12.52 6.63
C GLN A 68 -9.97 -11.39 6.17
N LEU A 69 -10.54 -10.31 5.60
CA LEU A 69 -9.79 -9.11 5.23
C LEU A 69 -9.09 -8.50 6.45
N LYS A 70 -9.80 -8.39 7.59
CA LYS A 70 -9.20 -7.94 8.86
C LYS A 70 -8.12 -8.87 9.39
N ALA A 71 -8.27 -10.19 9.18
CA ALA A 71 -7.25 -11.15 9.56
C ALA A 71 -5.96 -10.98 8.73
N VAL A 72 -6.09 -10.67 7.44
CA VAL A 72 -4.96 -10.32 6.57
C VAL A 72 -4.26 -9.04 7.06
N GLU A 73 -5.01 -7.96 7.32
CA GLU A 73 -4.47 -6.70 7.85
C GLU A 73 -3.72 -6.91 9.17
N ALA A 74 -4.31 -7.69 10.09
CA ALA A 74 -3.70 -8.01 11.37
C ALA A 74 -2.42 -8.85 11.20
N ASN A 75 -2.40 -9.79 10.24
CA ASN A 75 -1.21 -10.60 9.95
C ASN A 75 -0.06 -9.71 9.43
N LEU A 76 -0.35 -8.81 8.49
CA LEU A 76 0.64 -7.85 7.97
C LEU A 76 1.18 -6.92 9.05
N ALA A 77 0.31 -6.38 9.91
CA ALA A 77 0.74 -5.51 11.00
C ALA A 77 1.69 -6.25 11.97
N MET A 78 1.34 -7.50 12.33
CA MET A 78 2.17 -8.36 13.17
C MET A 78 3.51 -8.70 12.51
N MET A 79 3.51 -9.02 11.21
CA MET A 79 4.75 -9.27 10.48
C MET A 79 5.65 -8.05 10.43
N ARG A 80 5.09 -6.86 10.19
CA ARG A 80 5.84 -5.60 10.20
C ARG A 80 6.50 -5.35 11.57
N GLU A 81 5.75 -5.55 12.65
CA GLU A 81 6.30 -5.42 14.01
C GLU A 81 7.48 -6.37 14.26
N LYS A 82 7.38 -7.63 13.80
CA LYS A 82 8.45 -8.63 13.93
C LYS A 82 9.64 -8.39 13.03
N ALA A 83 9.41 -7.91 11.80
CA ALA A 83 10.48 -7.53 10.88
C ALA A 83 11.31 -6.36 11.46
N GLY A 84 10.68 -5.53 12.29
CA GLY A 84 11.30 -4.36 12.88
C GLY A 84 11.60 -3.30 11.81
N GLY A 85 12.73 -2.63 11.95
CA GLY A 85 13.09 -1.47 11.13
C GLY A 85 12.68 -0.16 11.81
N LYS A 86 13.42 0.91 11.50
CA LYS A 86 13.09 2.21 12.07
C LYS A 86 11.95 2.86 11.26
N PRO A 87 10.93 3.44 11.90
CA PRO A 87 9.77 4.00 11.20
C PRO A 87 10.13 5.03 10.12
N ASP A 88 11.12 5.88 10.36
CA ASP A 88 11.67 6.85 9.41
C ASP A 88 12.29 6.18 8.18
N GLU A 89 13.14 5.17 8.37
CA GLU A 89 13.76 4.41 7.28
C GLU A 89 12.69 3.67 6.43
N LEU A 90 11.66 3.11 7.08
CA LEU A 90 10.55 2.43 6.40
C LEU A 90 9.68 3.40 5.60
N ILE A 91 9.33 4.57 6.16
CA ILE A 91 8.54 5.58 5.45
C ILE A 91 9.33 6.11 4.25
N ALA A 92 10.63 6.42 4.41
CA ALA A 92 11.47 6.88 3.32
C ALA A 92 11.55 5.85 2.17
N TYR A 93 11.66 4.56 2.51
CA TYR A 93 11.61 3.48 1.53
C TYR A 93 10.26 3.40 0.81
N LEU A 94 9.15 3.53 1.54
CA LEU A 94 7.81 3.55 0.94
C LEU A 94 7.59 4.77 0.05
N MET A 95 8.14 5.94 0.38
CA MET A 95 8.09 7.12 -0.48
C MET A 95 8.84 6.91 -1.80
N LYS A 96 9.98 6.20 -1.75
CA LYS A 96 10.69 5.78 -2.96
C LYS A 96 9.80 4.89 -3.85
N LEU A 97 9.21 3.84 -3.27
CA LEU A 97 8.32 2.94 -4.01
C LEU A 97 7.08 3.65 -4.56
N THR A 98 6.45 4.53 -3.77
CA THR A 98 5.32 5.36 -4.24
C THR A 98 5.69 6.16 -5.49
N VAL A 99 6.88 6.77 -5.52
CA VAL A 99 7.34 7.53 -6.70
C VAL A 99 7.63 6.62 -7.89
N GLU A 100 8.28 5.48 -7.66
CA GLU A 100 8.63 4.50 -8.69
C GLU A 100 7.37 3.95 -9.36
N GLU A 101 6.44 3.38 -8.59
CA GLU A 101 5.22 2.78 -9.16
C GLU A 101 4.29 3.83 -9.76
N TYR A 102 4.18 5.04 -9.17
CA TYR A 102 3.35 6.09 -9.77
C TYR A 102 3.90 6.54 -11.12
N GLY A 103 5.23 6.59 -11.27
CA GLY A 103 5.88 6.93 -12.52
C GLY A 103 5.67 5.89 -13.63
N ILE A 104 5.49 4.61 -13.26
CA ILE A 104 5.12 3.54 -14.18
C ILE A 104 3.61 3.60 -14.48
N GLY A 105 2.81 3.81 -13.44
CA GLY A 105 1.35 3.86 -13.49
C GLY A 105 0.80 5.03 -14.28
N VAL A 106 1.49 6.16 -14.32
CA VAL A 106 1.03 7.39 -15.00
C VAL A 106 2.04 7.84 -16.05
N THR A 107 1.64 7.72 -17.32
CA THR A 107 2.42 8.22 -18.47
C THR A 107 1.54 9.08 -19.38
N ASP A 108 2.12 10.10 -20.01
CA ASP A 108 1.42 11.03 -20.92
C ASP A 108 0.13 11.65 -20.34
N GLY A 109 0.09 11.85 -19.02
CA GLY A 109 -1.05 12.46 -18.32
C GLY A 109 -2.25 11.53 -18.12
N ALA A 110 -2.09 10.22 -18.31
CA ALA A 110 -3.13 9.22 -18.11
C ALA A 110 -2.61 8.04 -17.28
N VAL A 111 -3.52 7.28 -16.66
CA VAL A 111 -3.17 6.02 -16.00
C VAL A 111 -2.93 4.96 -17.09
N SER A 112 -1.67 4.63 -17.32
CA SER A 112 -1.23 3.63 -18.30
C SER A 112 -1.08 2.23 -17.71
N ASP A 113 -0.70 2.16 -16.43
CA ASP A 113 -0.69 0.91 -15.66
C ASP A 113 -1.53 1.09 -14.39
N PRO A 114 -2.78 0.58 -14.37
CA PRO A 114 -3.66 0.68 -13.21
C PRO A 114 -3.08 -0.01 -11.97
N GLY A 115 -2.34 -1.12 -12.12
CA GLY A 115 -1.78 -1.87 -11.01
C GLY A 115 -0.76 -1.04 -10.26
N GLU A 116 0.22 -0.51 -10.99
CA GLU A 116 1.29 0.30 -10.40
C GLU A 116 0.76 1.63 -9.83
N TYR A 117 -0.26 2.21 -10.45
CA TYR A 117 -0.98 3.37 -9.90
C TYR A 117 -1.67 3.08 -8.55
N GLN A 118 -2.25 1.87 -8.42
CA GLN A 118 -2.91 1.40 -7.20
C GLN A 118 -1.89 1.05 -6.11
N ASP A 119 -0.76 0.45 -6.47
CA ASP A 119 0.33 0.11 -5.56
C ASP A 119 0.99 1.34 -4.94
N ALA A 120 1.23 2.37 -5.77
CA ALA A 120 1.73 3.65 -5.29
C ALA A 120 0.85 4.25 -4.19
N TRP A 121 -0.48 4.16 -4.34
CA TRP A 121 -1.44 4.58 -3.31
C TRP A 121 -1.31 3.73 -2.05
N GLY A 122 -1.27 2.40 -2.20
CA GLY A 122 -1.12 1.47 -1.08
C GLY A 122 0.13 1.74 -0.25
N PHE A 123 1.27 2.03 -0.90
CA PHE A 123 2.51 2.40 -0.21
C PHE A 123 2.38 3.72 0.58
N ALA A 124 1.72 4.73 0.01
CA ALA A 124 1.49 6.00 0.70
C ALA A 124 0.58 5.82 1.95
N VAL A 125 -0.46 5.00 1.83
CA VAL A 125 -1.35 4.68 2.96
C VAL A 125 -0.61 3.92 4.05
N VAL A 126 0.18 2.90 3.71
CA VAL A 126 0.97 2.16 4.71
C VAL A 126 2.01 3.04 5.38
N ALA A 127 2.66 3.95 4.64
CA ALA A 127 3.57 4.93 5.23
C ALA A 127 2.85 5.81 6.26
N ARG A 128 1.64 6.27 5.94
CA ARG A 128 0.79 7.03 6.88
C ARG A 128 0.42 6.22 8.12
N GLN A 129 0.18 4.92 8.00
CA GLN A 129 -0.08 4.03 9.14
C GLN A 129 1.16 3.82 10.03
N ILE A 130 2.37 3.97 9.47
CA ILE A 130 3.64 3.84 10.22
C ILE A 130 4.00 5.15 10.92
N ALA A 131 3.69 6.31 10.33
CA ALA A 131 4.05 7.63 10.85
C ALA A 131 3.74 7.89 12.34
N PRO A 132 2.63 7.39 12.94
CA PRO A 132 2.39 7.52 14.39
C PRO A 132 3.44 6.87 15.29
N GLN A 133 4.29 5.99 14.75
CA GLN A 133 5.38 5.30 15.47
C GLN A 133 6.67 6.12 15.52
N LEU A 134 6.74 7.25 14.80
CA LEU A 134 7.86 8.18 14.89
C LEU A 134 7.95 8.81 16.30
N PRO A 135 9.13 9.32 16.70
CA PRO A 135 9.29 10.05 17.95
C PRO A 135 8.28 11.19 18.12
N ALA A 136 7.94 11.50 19.38
CA ALA A 136 6.98 12.55 19.70
C ALA A 136 7.53 13.93 19.30
N GLY A 137 6.87 14.58 18.33
CA GLY A 137 7.28 15.86 17.74
C GLY A 137 7.37 15.82 16.21
N ASP A 138 7.73 14.67 15.65
CA ASP A 138 7.97 14.51 14.21
C ASP A 138 6.78 13.91 13.47
N SER A 139 5.97 13.12 14.20
CA SER A 139 4.87 12.36 13.61
C SER A 139 3.77 13.24 13.01
N GLU A 140 3.39 14.35 13.65
CA GLU A 140 2.26 15.19 13.19
C GLU A 140 2.54 15.82 11.82
N ALA A 141 3.72 16.43 11.65
CA ALA A 141 4.10 17.06 10.38
C ALA A 141 4.25 16.02 9.26
N VAL A 142 4.82 14.84 9.56
CA VAL A 142 4.95 13.75 8.59
C VAL A 142 3.57 13.21 8.18
N ILE A 143 2.65 13.03 9.13
CA ILE A 143 1.27 12.62 8.85
C ILE A 143 0.57 13.63 7.95
N GLU A 144 0.71 14.94 8.21
CA GLU A 144 0.12 15.98 7.37
C GLU A 144 0.63 15.91 5.93
N GLN A 145 1.94 15.71 5.73
CA GLN A 145 2.50 15.59 4.37
C GLN A 145 2.09 14.29 3.66
N LEU A 146 1.90 13.19 4.41
CA LEU A 146 1.39 11.93 3.87
C LEU A 146 -0.11 12.04 3.52
N ASP A 147 -0.91 12.76 4.31
CA ASP A 147 -2.30 13.07 3.99
C ASP A 147 -2.41 13.90 2.70
N ALA A 148 -1.54 14.90 2.55
CA ALA A 148 -1.45 15.70 1.34
C ALA A 148 -1.00 14.87 0.12
N LEU A 149 -0.10 13.88 0.32
CA LEU A 149 0.31 12.94 -0.73
C LEU A 149 -0.87 12.07 -1.18
N ILE A 150 -1.57 11.43 -0.24
CA ILE A 150 -2.70 10.55 -0.54
C ILE A 150 -3.82 11.32 -1.23
N SER A 151 -4.01 12.59 -0.88
CA SER A 151 -4.99 13.49 -1.51
C SER A 151 -4.69 13.84 -2.98
N LEU A 152 -3.55 13.40 -3.54
CA LEU A 152 -3.28 13.48 -4.98
C LEU A 152 -4.05 12.43 -5.79
N TRP A 153 -4.53 11.37 -5.13
CA TRP A 153 -5.49 10.42 -5.70
C TRP A 153 -6.93 10.93 -5.49
N PRO A 154 -7.90 10.48 -6.32
CA PRO A 154 -9.31 10.84 -6.13
C PRO A 154 -9.87 10.28 -4.81
N GLU A 155 -10.98 10.84 -4.33
CA GLU A 155 -11.59 10.45 -3.04
C GLU A 155 -11.97 8.96 -2.96
N ASN A 156 -12.30 8.34 -4.10
CA ASN A 156 -12.61 6.91 -4.20
C ASN A 156 -11.39 6.04 -4.52
N ALA A 157 -10.17 6.53 -4.24
CA ALA A 157 -8.95 5.76 -4.43
C ALA A 157 -8.98 4.39 -3.73
N PRO A 158 -8.25 3.38 -4.27
CA PRO A 158 -7.36 3.50 -5.42
C PRO A 158 -8.06 3.23 -6.77
N ILE A 159 -9.39 3.41 -6.86
CA ILE A 159 -10.11 3.30 -8.14
C ILE A 159 -9.58 4.35 -9.12
N VAL A 160 -9.25 3.89 -10.33
CA VAL A 160 -8.81 4.75 -11.43
C VAL A 160 -10.00 5.55 -11.95
N THR A 161 -10.04 6.84 -11.63
CA THR A 161 -11.04 7.78 -12.15
C THR A 161 -10.42 9.13 -12.48
N GLY A 162 -10.98 9.82 -13.48
CA GLY A 162 -10.56 11.17 -13.85
C GLY A 162 -9.13 11.24 -14.40
N ASN A 163 -8.55 12.44 -14.33
CA ASN A 163 -7.16 12.67 -14.71
C ASN A 163 -6.27 12.51 -13.48
N PRO A 164 -5.19 11.70 -13.54
CA PRO A 164 -4.27 11.58 -12.42
C PRO A 164 -3.50 12.88 -12.19
N ALA A 165 -3.00 13.06 -10.97
CA ALA A 165 -1.97 14.06 -10.72
C ALA A 165 -0.71 13.77 -11.56
N SER A 166 0.12 14.79 -11.80
CA SER A 166 1.36 14.57 -12.54
C SER A 166 2.39 13.81 -11.68
N PRO A 167 3.27 12.97 -12.28
CA PRO A 167 4.36 12.33 -11.55
C PRO A 167 5.24 13.33 -10.78
N GLU A 168 5.48 14.53 -11.31
CA GLU A 168 6.25 15.56 -10.61
C GLU A 168 5.54 16.07 -9.34
N SER A 169 4.21 16.01 -9.30
CA SER A 169 3.44 16.39 -8.11
C SER A 169 3.61 15.36 -7.00
N VAL A 170 3.58 14.07 -7.35
CA VAL A 170 3.87 12.96 -6.42
C VAL A 170 5.31 13.02 -5.94
N ILE A 171 6.28 13.20 -6.85
CA ILE A 171 7.71 13.36 -6.51
C ILE A 171 7.91 14.51 -5.52
N ARG A 172 7.34 15.69 -5.79
CA ARG A 172 7.48 16.86 -4.90
C ARG A 172 6.88 16.60 -3.53
N GLN A 173 5.73 15.94 -3.46
CA GLN A 173 5.06 15.70 -2.18
C GLN A 173 5.77 14.60 -1.37
N ALA A 174 6.25 13.54 -2.02
CA ALA A 174 7.10 12.53 -1.39
C ALA A 174 8.44 13.12 -0.89
N ALA A 175 9.02 14.07 -1.63
CA ALA A 175 10.23 14.77 -1.19
C ALA A 175 9.99 15.57 0.12
N ARG A 176 8.84 16.22 0.28
CA ARG A 176 8.49 16.92 1.52
C ARG A 176 8.38 15.99 2.72
N VAL A 177 7.85 14.78 2.52
CA VAL A 177 7.85 13.75 3.56
C VAL A 177 9.29 13.41 3.95
N ASN A 178 10.15 13.11 2.98
CA ASN A 178 11.55 12.75 3.22
C ASN A 178 12.37 13.88 3.88
N GLU A 179 12.13 15.14 3.53
CA GLU A 179 12.78 16.28 4.16
C GLU A 179 12.49 16.37 5.66
N LEU A 180 11.26 16.05 6.09
CA LEU A 180 10.90 16.01 7.50
C LEU A 180 11.57 14.85 8.23
N LEU A 181 11.71 13.68 7.57
CA LEU A 181 12.39 12.52 8.15
C LEU A 181 13.89 12.75 8.37
N LEU A 182 14.54 13.55 7.53
CA LEU A 182 15.96 13.91 7.67
C LEU A 182 16.22 14.98 8.73
N GLY A 183 15.18 15.72 9.14
CA GLY A 183 15.23 16.75 10.18
C GLY A 183 14.84 16.27 11.57
N ALA A 184 14.33 15.03 11.69
CA ALA A 184 13.91 14.36 12.92
C ALA A 184 15.07 13.71 13.68
#